data_AF-A0A7R9LVL7-F1
#
_entry.id   AF-A0A7R9LVL7-F1
#
_cell.length_a   1.000
_cell.length_b   1.000
_cell.length_c   1.000
_cell.angle_alpha   90.00
_cell.angle_beta   90.00
_cell.angle_gamma   90.00
#
_symmetry.space_group_name_H-M   'P 1'
#
loop_
_entity.id
_entity.type
_entity.pdbx_description
1 polymer ?
#
loop_
_entity_poly.entity_id
_entity_poly.type
_entity_poly.pdbx_seq_one_letter_code
_entity_poly.pdbx_strand_id
1 'polypeptide(L)'
;MFVKLLPIEKGVPVVLVVESEKSSIGQQIILDLSAYQSSVTVLRMLDTSDALLNQMLPKNIKSYKLPLLLTIDNTDYVFKIFQTPDIPDNRIRDVYVKRIKSKFMSQSLVIDEQNGQHVQQLSPNKQPEDSSVAKIQNNIESPATGQRVYMSDLNNALRYSLFQEIALKKRLNTTQINALKNYLSALEVHFPFQTNKMLTFVKYLNEWLAKKRAGV
;
A
#
# COMPACT_ATOMS: atom_id res chain seq x y z
N MET A 1 12.60 -16.19 -11.98
CA MET A 1 13.27 -14.87 -12.01
C MET A 1 12.29 -13.67 -11.96
N PHE A 2 11.03 -13.84 -11.52
CA PHE A 2 10.04 -12.73 -11.43
C PHE A 2 9.86 -12.15 -10.03
N VAL A 3 10.26 -12.88 -8.97
CA VAL A 3 10.18 -12.40 -7.57
C VAL A 3 11.02 -11.13 -7.34
N LYS A 4 12.07 -10.92 -8.14
CA LYS A 4 12.91 -9.70 -8.14
C LYS A 4 12.18 -8.43 -8.65
N LEU A 5 10.99 -8.53 -9.23
CA LEU A 5 10.22 -7.39 -9.73
C LEU A 5 9.26 -6.81 -8.68
N LEU A 6 9.04 -7.50 -7.57
CA LEU A 6 8.29 -6.91 -6.46
C LEU A 6 9.19 -5.86 -5.78
N PRO A 7 8.66 -4.66 -5.48
CA PRO A 7 9.40 -3.61 -4.78
C PRO A 7 9.58 -4.00 -3.30
N ILE A 8 10.43 -5.00 -3.05
CA ILE A 8 10.70 -5.55 -1.72
C ILE A 8 11.84 -4.74 -1.13
N GLU A 9 11.52 -3.87 -0.18
CA GLU A 9 12.54 -3.21 0.63
C GLU A 9 13.21 -4.21 1.57
N LYS A 10 14.54 -4.17 1.63
CA LYS A 10 15.32 -5.11 2.45
C LYS A 10 14.99 -4.87 3.94
N GLY A 11 14.48 -5.90 4.61
CA GLY A 11 14.15 -5.85 6.04
C GLY A 11 12.68 -5.56 6.36
N VAL A 12 11.88 -5.11 5.39
CA VAL A 12 10.43 -4.89 5.59
C VAL A 12 9.65 -6.09 5.04
N PRO A 13 8.81 -6.77 5.84
CA PRO A 13 8.01 -7.89 5.37
C PRO A 13 6.98 -7.43 4.33
N VAL A 14 6.68 -8.30 3.36
CA VAL A 14 5.70 -8.02 2.31
C VAL A 14 4.47 -8.87 2.45
N VAL A 15 3.31 -8.23 2.37
CA VAL A 15 1.99 -8.86 2.33
C VAL A 15 1.40 -8.63 0.95
N LEU A 16 0.95 -9.70 0.31
CA LEU A 16 0.31 -9.65 -0.99
C LEU A 16 -1.18 -10.02 -0.84
N VAL A 17 -2.05 -9.14 -1.27
CA VAL A 17 -3.49 -9.39 -1.37
C VAL A 17 -3.81 -9.76 -2.81
N VAL A 18 -4.12 -11.03 -3.05
CA VAL A 18 -4.58 -11.51 -4.35
C VAL A 18 -6.09 -11.39 -4.40
N GLU A 19 -6.61 -10.71 -5.42
CA GLU A 19 -8.06 -10.49 -5.56
C GLU A 19 -8.47 -10.45 -7.03
N SER A 20 -9.78 -10.54 -7.30
CA SER A 20 -10.31 -10.37 -8.66
C SER A 20 -10.41 -8.90 -9.05
N GLU A 21 -10.54 -8.61 -10.34
CA GLU A 21 -10.67 -7.23 -10.85
C GLU A 21 -11.90 -6.49 -10.28
N LYS A 22 -12.94 -7.22 -9.88
CA LYS A 22 -14.16 -6.65 -9.28
C LYS A 22 -14.01 -6.29 -7.80
N SER A 23 -12.93 -6.77 -7.16
CA SER A 23 -12.65 -6.52 -5.75
C SER A 23 -11.71 -5.32 -5.58
N SER A 24 -12.04 -4.47 -4.60
CA SER A 24 -11.22 -3.33 -4.18
C SER A 24 -10.64 -3.52 -2.77
N ILE A 25 -10.73 -4.73 -2.20
CA ILE A 25 -10.29 -5.00 -0.84
C ILE A 25 -8.79 -4.73 -0.67
N GLY A 26 -7.98 -5.10 -1.66
CA GLY A 26 -6.54 -4.90 -1.61
C GLY A 26 -6.17 -3.42 -1.56
N GLN A 27 -6.87 -2.58 -2.33
CA GLN A 27 -6.71 -1.12 -2.30
C GLN A 27 -7.08 -0.55 -0.93
N GLN A 28 -8.22 -0.98 -0.38
CA GLN A 28 -8.69 -0.51 0.93
C GLN A 28 -7.72 -0.88 2.06
N ILE A 29 -7.21 -2.11 2.06
CA ILE A 29 -6.23 -2.58 3.05
C ILE A 29 -4.90 -1.79 2.93
N ILE A 30 -4.46 -1.50 1.72
CA ILE A 30 -3.25 -0.68 1.49
C ILE A 30 -3.44 0.72 2.07
N LEU A 31 -4.61 1.34 1.87
CA LEU A 31 -4.92 2.66 2.43
C LEU A 31 -4.95 2.63 3.97
N ASP A 32 -5.61 1.63 4.56
CA ASP A 32 -5.68 1.47 6.03
C ASP A 32 -4.33 1.30 6.69
N LEU A 33 -3.37 0.72 5.96
CA LEU A 33 -2.04 0.40 6.46
C LEU A 33 -0.96 1.38 5.99
N SER A 34 -1.35 2.45 5.30
CA SER A 34 -0.41 3.41 4.73
C SER A 34 0.45 4.15 5.75
N ALA A 35 -0.05 4.38 6.96
CA ALA A 35 0.72 4.97 8.04
C ALA A 35 1.83 4.04 8.60
N TYR A 36 1.83 2.76 8.20
CA TYR A 36 2.72 1.72 8.74
C TYR A 36 3.67 1.14 7.68
N GLN A 37 3.97 1.90 6.63
CA GLN A 37 4.85 1.47 5.54
C GLN A 37 6.25 1.06 6.01
N SER A 38 6.73 1.61 7.13
CA SER A 38 8.01 1.23 7.75
C SER A 38 7.99 -0.15 8.42
N SER A 39 6.81 -0.68 8.74
CA SER A 39 6.66 -1.97 9.43
C SER A 39 6.25 -3.09 8.48
N VAL A 40 5.48 -2.76 7.44
CA VAL A 40 4.99 -3.75 6.46
C VAL A 40 4.69 -3.09 5.14
N THR A 41 5.08 -3.75 4.04
CA THR A 41 4.65 -3.38 2.70
C THR A 41 3.46 -4.23 2.29
N VAL A 42 2.34 -3.60 1.94
CA VAL A 42 1.18 -4.30 1.40
C VAL A 42 1.07 -4.02 -0.10
N LEU A 43 0.93 -5.08 -0.88
CA LEU A 43 0.79 -5.04 -2.33
C LEU A 43 -0.50 -5.74 -2.76
N ARG A 44 -1.04 -5.33 -3.91
CA ARG A 44 -2.22 -5.95 -4.54
C ARG A 44 -1.81 -6.74 -5.77
N MET A 45 -2.32 -7.95 -5.95
CA MET A 45 -2.18 -8.72 -7.18
C MET A 45 -3.53 -9.16 -7.71
N LEU A 46 -3.71 -9.09 -9.02
CA LEU A 46 -4.91 -9.61 -9.66
C LEU A 46 -4.78 -11.11 -9.88
N ASP A 47 -5.88 -11.83 -9.73
CA ASP A 47 -5.99 -13.26 -10.06
C ASP A 47 -5.64 -13.59 -11.52
N THR A 48 -5.75 -12.61 -12.43
CA THR A 48 -5.30 -12.69 -13.82
C THR A 48 -3.77 -12.75 -13.99
N SER A 49 -2.99 -12.58 -12.91
CA SER A 49 -1.52 -12.66 -12.94
C SER A 49 -0.99 -14.10 -12.87
N ASP A 50 -1.58 -15.00 -13.65
CA ASP A 50 -1.38 -16.46 -13.59
C ASP A 50 0.09 -16.88 -13.59
N ALA A 51 0.93 -16.28 -14.44
CA ALA A 51 2.35 -16.64 -14.56
C ALA A 51 3.14 -16.43 -13.26
N LEU A 52 2.79 -15.41 -12.48
CA LEU A 52 3.45 -15.09 -11.22
C LEU A 52 2.84 -15.90 -10.07
N LEU A 53 1.51 -16.03 -10.06
CA LEU A 53 0.78 -16.80 -9.07
C LEU A 53 1.16 -18.29 -9.11
N ASN A 54 1.34 -18.87 -10.30
CA ASN A 54 1.78 -20.26 -10.46
C ASN A 54 3.23 -20.50 -9.98
N GLN A 55 4.05 -19.46 -9.85
CA GLN A 55 5.39 -19.57 -9.25
C GLN A 55 5.34 -19.42 -7.72
N MET A 56 4.34 -18.72 -7.20
CA MET A 56 4.20 -18.41 -5.77
C MET A 56 3.34 -19.42 -5.01
N LEU A 57 2.39 -20.05 -5.69
CA LEU A 57 1.40 -20.95 -5.10
C LEU A 57 1.67 -22.40 -5.50
N PRO A 58 1.47 -23.36 -4.58
CA PRO A 58 1.63 -24.79 -4.87
C PRO A 58 0.48 -25.36 -5.71
N LYS A 59 -0.65 -24.66 -5.79
CA LYS A 59 -1.81 -25.03 -6.60
C LYS A 59 -2.26 -23.84 -7.44
N ASN A 60 -3.03 -24.10 -8.49
CA ASN A 60 -3.62 -23.06 -9.32
C ASN A 60 -4.46 -22.09 -8.47
N ILE A 61 -4.41 -20.79 -8.79
CA ILE A 61 -5.15 -19.74 -8.06
C ILE A 61 -6.65 -20.03 -7.96
N LYS A 62 -7.25 -20.66 -8.98
CA LYS A 62 -8.68 -21.03 -9.02
C LYS A 62 -9.07 -22.05 -7.95
N SER A 63 -8.10 -22.73 -7.34
CA SER A 63 -8.34 -23.66 -6.22
C SER A 63 -8.45 -22.95 -4.87
N TYR A 64 -8.24 -21.63 -4.82
CA TYR A 64 -8.33 -20.82 -3.60
C TYR A 64 -9.54 -19.89 -3.65
N LYS A 65 -10.18 -19.68 -2.49
CA LYS A 65 -11.19 -18.62 -2.34
C LYS A 65 -10.47 -17.26 -2.34
N LEU A 66 -10.95 -16.35 -3.18
CA LEU A 66 -10.50 -14.96 -3.21
C LEU A 66 -11.38 -14.09 -2.32
N PRO A 67 -10.87 -12.97 -1.81
CA PRO A 67 -9.47 -12.54 -1.83
C PRO A 67 -8.57 -13.47 -0.99
N LEU A 68 -7.29 -13.56 -1.35
CA LEU A 68 -6.30 -14.43 -0.72
C LEU A 68 -5.12 -13.59 -0.19
N LEU A 69 -4.71 -13.86 1.06
CA LEU A 69 -3.59 -13.16 1.69
C LEU A 69 -2.33 -14.02 1.68
N LEU A 70 -1.23 -13.49 1.15
CA LEU A 70 0.08 -14.14 1.14
C LEU A 70 1.08 -13.27 1.89
N THR A 71 2.02 -13.89 2.61
CA THR A 71 3.15 -13.16 3.21
C THR A 71 4.46 -13.69 2.68
N ILE A 72 5.38 -12.79 2.38
CA ILE A 72 6.73 -13.09 1.93
C ILE A 72 7.68 -12.86 3.09
N ASP A 73 8.37 -13.91 3.52
CA ASP A 73 9.42 -13.81 4.52
C ASP A 73 10.70 -13.24 3.90
N ASN A 74 11.40 -12.37 4.62
CA ASN A 74 12.52 -11.58 4.10
C ASN A 74 13.84 -12.37 3.99
N THR A 75 13.90 -13.58 4.55
CA THR A 75 15.10 -14.43 4.51
C THR A 75 15.20 -15.26 3.23
N ASP A 76 14.09 -15.83 2.75
CA ASP A 76 14.11 -16.87 1.72
C ASP A 76 13.09 -16.66 0.59
N TYR A 77 12.38 -15.52 0.57
CA TYR A 77 11.24 -15.28 -0.33
C TYR A 77 10.19 -16.40 -0.28
N VAL A 78 10.09 -17.10 0.86
CA VAL A 78 9.12 -18.18 1.03
C VAL A 78 7.73 -17.56 1.20
N PHE A 79 6.84 -17.91 0.27
CA PHE A 79 5.45 -17.52 0.30
C PHE A 79 4.70 -18.39 1.30
N LYS A 80 4.28 -17.78 2.41
CA LYS A 80 3.37 -18.42 3.37
C LYS A 80 1.96 -17.98 3.03
N ILE A 81 1.14 -18.94 2.59
CA ILE A 81 -0.27 -18.72 2.31
C ILE A 81 -1.00 -18.58 3.65
N PHE A 82 -1.69 -17.45 3.84
CA PHE A 82 -2.69 -17.34 4.89
C PHE A 82 -4.03 -17.73 4.29
N GLN A 83 -4.42 -18.99 4.51
CA GLN A 83 -5.82 -19.35 4.39
C GLN A 83 -6.55 -18.69 5.54
N THR A 84 -7.35 -17.68 5.22
CA THR A 84 -8.35 -17.21 6.18
C THR A 84 -9.54 -18.17 6.14
N PRO A 85 -10.16 -18.47 7.30
CA PRO A 85 -11.41 -19.23 7.34
C PRO A 85 -12.48 -18.56 6.48
N ASP A 86 -13.63 -19.22 6.29
CA ASP A 86 -14.73 -18.66 5.52
C ASP A 86 -15.24 -17.36 6.20
N ILE A 87 -14.72 -16.22 5.74
CA ILE A 87 -15.06 -14.90 6.27
C ILE A 87 -16.15 -14.32 5.38
N PRO A 88 -17.26 -13.83 5.95
CA PRO A 88 -18.25 -13.07 5.21
C PRO A 88 -17.62 -11.85 4.53
N ASP A 89 -17.98 -11.58 3.28
CA ASP A 89 -17.35 -10.53 2.46
C ASP A 89 -17.25 -9.16 3.15
N ASN A 90 -18.26 -8.78 3.94
CA ASN A 90 -18.30 -7.51 4.67
C ASN A 90 -17.29 -7.40 5.82
N ARG A 91 -16.67 -8.50 6.26
CA ARG A 91 -15.69 -8.53 7.35
C ARG A 91 -14.26 -8.78 6.91
N ILE A 92 -14.04 -9.08 5.63
CA ILE A 92 -12.72 -9.47 5.10
C ILE A 92 -11.68 -8.38 5.38
N ARG A 93 -12.01 -7.11 5.11
CA ARG A 93 -11.11 -5.96 5.33
C ARG A 93 -10.58 -5.92 6.76
N ASP A 94 -11.49 -5.88 7.73
CA ASP A 94 -11.15 -5.74 9.15
C ASP A 94 -10.32 -6.91 9.64
N VAL A 95 -10.68 -8.13 9.21
CA VAL A 95 -9.94 -9.34 9.58
C VAL A 95 -8.52 -9.29 9.00
N TYR A 96 -8.37 -8.87 7.74
CA TYR A 96 -7.07 -8.81 7.07
C TYR A 96 -6.19 -7.73 7.71
N VAL A 97 -6.72 -6.52 7.91
CA VAL A 97 -6.01 -5.42 8.58
C VAL A 97 -5.59 -5.83 9.98
N LYS A 98 -6.52 -6.33 10.81
CA LYS A 98 -6.23 -6.78 12.18
C LYS A 98 -5.15 -7.85 12.18
N ARG A 99 -5.20 -8.81 11.24
CA ARG A 99 -4.21 -9.87 11.14
C ARG A 99 -2.83 -9.33 10.76
N ILE A 100 -2.74 -8.45 9.77
CA ILE A 100 -1.48 -7.82 9.35
C ILE A 100 -0.87 -7.04 10.52
N LYS A 101 -1.67 -6.21 11.21
CA LYS A 101 -1.24 -5.49 12.41
C LYS A 101 -0.72 -6.46 13.49
N SER A 102 -1.50 -7.49 13.82
CA SER A 102 -1.11 -8.48 14.85
C SER A 102 0.14 -9.28 14.50
N LYS A 103 0.49 -9.42 13.21
CA LYS A 103 1.66 -10.19 12.80
C LYS A 103 2.92 -9.34 12.74
N PHE A 104 2.82 -8.11 12.25
CA PHE A 104 3.99 -7.27 11.92
C PHE A 104 4.16 -6.05 12.83
N MET A 105 3.20 -5.79 13.73
CA MET A 105 3.23 -4.65 14.65
C MET A 105 3.26 -5.08 16.13
N SER A 106 3.14 -6.38 16.42
CA SER A 106 3.07 -6.90 17.79
C SER A 106 4.41 -6.99 18.52
N GLN A 107 5.54 -6.62 17.91
CA GLN A 107 6.77 -6.36 18.68
C GLN A 107 6.67 -5.07 19.52
N SER A 108 5.55 -4.34 19.46
CA SER A 108 5.28 -3.15 20.30
C SER A 108 4.09 -3.32 21.25
N LEU A 109 3.54 -4.53 21.40
CA LEU A 109 2.45 -4.82 22.35
C LEU A 109 2.93 -5.77 23.45
N VAL A 110 3.95 -5.34 24.21
CA VAL A 110 4.12 -5.85 25.58
C VAL A 110 3.07 -5.11 26.41
N ILE A 111 1.95 -5.78 26.67
CA ILE A 111 1.03 -5.37 27.73
C ILE A 111 1.63 -5.94 29.01
N ASP A 112 2.31 -5.09 29.77
CA ASP A 112 2.65 -5.38 31.16
C ASP A 112 1.56 -4.73 32.03
N GLU A 113 0.67 -5.54 32.59
CA GLU A 113 -0.52 -5.11 33.33
C GLU A 113 -0.23 -4.58 34.74
N GLN A 114 1.03 -4.36 35.13
CA GLN A 114 1.35 -4.12 36.54
C GLN A 114 2.07 -2.82 36.89
N ASN A 115 2.39 -1.92 35.95
CA ASN A 115 2.88 -0.59 36.34
C ASN A 115 2.51 0.49 35.34
N GLY A 116 1.54 1.31 35.72
CA GLY A 116 1.24 2.54 35.01
C GLY A 116 2.42 3.50 35.11
N GLN A 117 3.18 3.66 34.01
CA GLN A 117 3.70 4.94 33.54
C GLN A 117 4.43 4.81 32.19
N HIS A 118 4.05 5.73 31.29
CA HIS A 118 4.66 6.15 30.02
C HIS A 118 4.75 5.18 28.84
N VAL A 119 3.72 5.27 28.00
CA VAL A 119 3.61 4.71 26.65
C VAL A 119 4.57 5.46 25.71
N GLN A 120 5.63 4.80 25.22
CA GLN A 120 6.23 5.23 23.96
C GLN A 120 5.43 4.63 22.81
N GLN A 121 4.35 5.34 22.47
CA GLN A 121 3.54 5.06 21.30
C GLN A 121 4.40 5.42 20.09
N LEU A 122 4.76 4.42 19.26
CA LEU A 122 5.22 4.70 17.90
C LEU A 122 4.06 5.41 17.20
N SER A 123 4.13 6.73 17.22
CA SER A 123 3.16 7.58 16.58
C SER A 123 3.21 7.33 15.06
N PRO A 124 2.08 7.52 14.35
CA PRO A 124 2.11 7.76 12.92
C PRO A 124 3.20 8.80 12.65
N ASN A 125 3.97 8.66 11.57
CA ASN A 125 5.00 9.62 11.19
C ASN A 125 4.44 11.05 11.22
N LYS A 126 4.63 11.76 12.34
CA LYS A 126 4.12 13.11 12.58
C LYS A 126 5.24 14.04 12.12
N GLN A 127 5.02 14.72 11.01
CA GLN A 127 5.79 15.93 10.73
C GLN A 127 5.59 16.92 11.88
N PRO A 128 6.62 17.73 12.22
CA PRO A 128 6.59 18.59 13.38
C PRO A 128 5.58 19.72 13.15
N GLU A 129 4.46 19.69 13.87
CA GLU A 129 3.63 20.87 14.03
C GLU A 129 4.09 21.63 15.27
N ASP A 130 4.31 22.93 15.06
CA ASP A 130 4.73 23.88 16.07
C ASP A 130 3.86 23.83 17.31
N SER A 131 4.54 23.96 18.44
CA SER A 131 3.96 23.92 19.77
C SER A 131 3.19 25.20 20.04
N SER A 132 1.86 25.11 20.15
CA SER A 132 1.04 25.78 21.19
C SER A 132 -0.45 25.75 20.83
N VAL A 133 -1.23 24.82 21.40
CA VAL A 133 -2.48 25.13 22.11
C VAL A 133 -2.78 23.97 23.07
N ALA A 134 -2.97 24.32 24.34
CA ALA A 134 -3.24 23.42 25.45
C ALA A 134 -4.58 22.67 25.32
N LYS A 135 -4.64 21.54 26.02
CA LYS A 135 -5.80 20.68 26.28
C LYS A 135 -7.04 21.49 26.66
N ILE A 136 -8.13 21.32 25.90
CA ILE A 136 -9.50 21.43 26.42
C ILE A 136 -10.28 20.23 25.87
N GLN A 137 -10.60 19.29 26.76
CA GLN A 137 -11.60 18.26 26.52
C GLN A 137 -12.96 18.93 26.48
N ASN A 138 -13.61 18.92 25.32
CA ASN A 138 -15.05 19.10 25.22
C ASN A 138 -15.59 18.15 24.14
N ASN A 139 -16.64 17.42 24.52
CA ASN A 139 -17.50 16.66 23.63
C ASN A 139 -17.98 17.58 22.50
N ILE A 140 -17.38 17.45 21.32
CA ILE A 140 -17.93 17.97 20.07
C ILE A 140 -18.07 16.75 19.18
N GLU A 141 -19.31 16.41 18.86
CA GLU A 141 -19.66 15.50 17.78
C GLU A 141 -18.79 15.85 16.57
N SER A 142 -17.86 14.97 16.22
CA SER A 142 -16.93 15.24 15.12
C SER A 142 -17.76 15.48 13.85
N PRO A 143 -17.55 16.60 13.14
CA PRO A 143 -18.19 16.80 11.85
C PRO A 143 -17.82 15.62 10.97
N ALA A 144 -18.83 15.01 10.36
CA ALA A 144 -18.72 13.77 9.58
C ALA A 144 -17.39 13.73 8.80
N THR A 145 -16.55 12.74 9.11
CA THR A 145 -15.21 12.52 8.55
C THR A 145 -15.20 12.40 7.02
N GLY A 146 -16.37 12.28 6.37
CA GLY A 146 -16.52 12.24 4.92
C GLY A 146 -16.29 13.58 4.18
N GLN A 147 -16.12 14.70 4.88
CA GLN A 147 -15.88 16.01 4.23
C GLN A 147 -14.41 16.44 4.14
N ARG A 148 -13.48 15.71 4.76
CA ARG A 148 -12.06 16.08 4.78
C ARG A 148 -11.26 15.20 3.83
N VAL A 149 -10.48 15.82 2.95
CA VAL A 149 -9.51 15.14 2.10
C VAL A 149 -8.17 15.10 2.83
N TYR A 150 -7.69 13.90 3.14
CA TYR A 150 -6.40 13.74 3.80
C TYR A 150 -5.27 13.63 2.78
N MET A 151 -4.18 14.35 3.01
CA MET A 151 -3.03 14.29 2.11
C MET A 151 -2.37 12.90 2.06
N SER A 152 -2.50 12.12 3.14
CA SER A 152 -2.12 10.71 3.13
C SER A 152 -2.82 9.96 2.00
N ASP A 153 -4.12 10.19 1.79
CA ASP A 153 -4.90 9.51 0.77
C ASP A 153 -4.43 9.90 -0.63
N LEU A 154 -4.15 11.20 -0.85
CA LEU A 154 -3.60 11.68 -2.12
C LEU A 154 -2.22 11.10 -2.41
N ASN A 155 -1.31 11.12 -1.43
CA ASN A 155 0.03 10.56 -1.55
C ASN A 155 0.00 9.05 -1.78
N ASN A 156 -0.90 8.35 -1.09
CA ASN A 156 -1.09 6.90 -1.26
C ASN A 156 -1.68 6.58 -2.62
N ALA A 157 -2.68 7.33 -3.08
CA ALA A 157 -3.28 7.15 -4.40
C ALA A 157 -2.22 7.34 -5.50
N LEU A 158 -1.37 8.37 -5.38
CA LEU A 158 -0.29 8.62 -6.31
C LEU A 158 0.79 7.52 -6.26
N ARG A 159 1.20 7.08 -5.07
CA ARG A 159 2.14 5.96 -4.92
C ARG A 159 1.55 4.69 -5.56
N TYR A 160 0.28 4.42 -5.29
CA TYR A 160 -0.40 3.23 -5.77
C TYR A 160 -0.55 3.23 -7.30
N SER A 161 -0.96 4.35 -7.91
CA SER A 161 -1.07 4.45 -9.37
C SER A 161 0.27 4.19 -10.06
N LEU A 162 1.35 4.82 -9.58
CA LEU A 162 2.68 4.74 -10.19
C LEU A 162 3.38 3.40 -9.97
N PHE A 163 3.39 2.90 -8.74
CA PHE A 163 4.22 1.75 -8.37
C PHE A 163 3.46 0.43 -8.33
N GLN A 164 2.12 0.46 -8.34
CA GLN A 164 1.31 -0.75 -8.40
C GLN A 164 0.60 -0.89 -9.73
N GLU A 165 -0.25 0.07 -10.12
CA GLU A 165 -1.08 -0.12 -11.32
C GLU A 165 -0.25 -0.15 -12.60
N ILE A 166 0.67 0.81 -12.75
CA ILE A 166 1.52 0.90 -13.94
C ILE A 166 2.58 -0.21 -13.93
N ALA A 167 3.19 -0.50 -12.78
CA ALA A 167 4.24 -1.52 -12.67
C ALA A 167 3.74 -2.94 -12.93
N LEU A 168 2.45 -3.23 -12.71
CA LEU A 168 1.85 -4.53 -13.02
C LEU A 168 1.74 -4.79 -14.53
N LYS A 169 1.84 -3.76 -15.38
CA LYS A 169 1.81 -3.93 -16.84
C LYS A 169 3.20 -4.29 -17.36
N LYS A 170 3.37 -5.54 -17.80
CA LYS A 170 4.65 -6.05 -18.36
C LYS A 170 5.14 -5.25 -19.57
N ARG A 171 4.23 -4.70 -20.37
CA ARG A 171 4.50 -3.81 -21.51
C ARG A 171 3.40 -2.77 -21.61
N LEU A 172 3.77 -1.53 -21.94
CA LEU A 172 2.84 -0.45 -22.26
C LEU A 172 2.86 -0.20 -23.77
N ASN A 173 1.70 -0.16 -24.40
CA ASN A 173 1.57 0.21 -25.82
C ASN A 173 1.62 1.74 -26.01
N THR A 174 1.64 2.19 -27.26
CA THR A 174 1.75 3.63 -27.60
C THR A 174 0.65 4.48 -26.94
N THR A 175 -0.59 3.99 -26.97
CA THR A 175 -1.73 4.68 -26.37
C THR A 175 -1.58 4.78 -24.85
N GLN A 176 -1.16 3.70 -24.20
CA GLN A 176 -0.91 3.67 -22.75
C GLN A 176 0.25 4.57 -22.34
N ILE A 177 1.32 4.63 -23.14
CA ILE A 177 2.45 5.55 -22.90
C ILE A 177 1.99 7.01 -23.04
N ASN A 178 1.18 7.33 -24.05
CA ASN A 178 0.61 8.68 -24.21
C ASN A 178 -0.28 9.05 -23.02
N ALA A 179 -1.15 8.13 -22.59
CA ALA A 179 -2.00 8.34 -21.43
C ALA A 179 -1.16 8.57 -20.15
N LEU A 180 -0.09 7.79 -19.95
CA LEU A 180 0.82 7.98 -18.83
C LEU A 180 1.52 9.34 -18.85
N LYS A 181 1.97 9.83 -20.02
CA LYS A 181 2.56 11.18 -20.15
C LYS A 181 1.56 12.27 -19.77
N ASN A 182 0.33 12.16 -20.27
CA ASN A 182 -0.72 13.12 -19.95
C ASN A 182 -1.06 13.11 -18.46
N TYR A 183 -1.12 11.92 -17.86
CA TYR A 183 -1.33 11.75 -16.42
C TYR A 183 -0.22 12.41 -15.59
N LEU A 184 1.06 12.14 -15.89
CA LEU A 184 2.19 12.76 -15.18
C LEU A 184 2.23 14.28 -15.34
N SER A 185 1.89 14.77 -16.54
CA SER A 185 1.80 16.22 -16.80
C SER A 185 0.67 16.86 -16.00
N ALA A 186 -0.49 16.21 -15.91
CA ALA A 186 -1.59 16.68 -15.07
C ALA A 186 -1.22 16.69 -13.59
N LEU A 187 -0.50 15.69 -13.10
CA LEU A 187 0.01 15.67 -11.73
C LEU A 187 0.97 16.84 -11.47
N GLU A 188 1.89 17.12 -12.38
CA GLU A 188 2.84 18.23 -12.25
C GLU A 188 2.14 19.59 -12.10
N VAL A 189 1.03 19.79 -12.81
CA VAL A 189 0.28 21.06 -12.80
C VAL A 189 -0.73 21.15 -11.65
N HIS A 190 -1.38 20.05 -11.30
CA HIS A 190 -2.57 20.08 -10.44
C HIS A 190 -2.42 19.37 -9.09
N PHE A 191 -1.43 18.48 -8.91
CA PHE A 191 -1.30 17.73 -7.67
C PHE A 191 -0.68 18.60 -6.57
N PRO A 192 -1.29 18.68 -5.38
CA PRO A 192 -0.82 19.53 -4.28
C PRO A 192 0.37 18.89 -3.54
N PHE A 193 1.54 18.82 -4.19
CA PHE A 193 2.74 18.23 -3.60
C PHE A 193 3.18 18.99 -2.34
N GLN A 194 3.26 18.30 -1.20
CA GLN A 194 3.79 18.87 0.04
C GLN A 194 5.32 18.91 0.08
N THR A 195 5.99 18.08 -0.70
CA THR A 195 7.46 17.99 -0.71
C THR A 195 8.01 18.01 -2.12
N ASN A 196 9.15 18.69 -2.29
CA ASN A 196 9.85 18.75 -3.58
C ASN A 196 10.34 17.38 -4.04
N LYS A 197 10.55 16.41 -3.14
CA LYS A 197 11.04 15.07 -3.51
C LYS A 197 10.11 14.36 -4.48
N MET A 198 8.80 14.38 -4.19
CA MET A 198 7.82 13.66 -5.01
C MET A 198 7.55 14.39 -6.33
N LEU A 199 7.50 15.72 -6.30
CA LEU A 199 7.42 16.55 -7.50
C LEU A 199 8.62 16.29 -8.42
N THR A 200 9.84 16.31 -7.88
CA THR A 200 11.08 16.04 -8.65
C THR A 200 11.07 14.64 -9.24
N PHE A 201 10.58 13.63 -8.50
CA PHE A 201 10.42 12.28 -9.04
C PHE A 201 9.45 12.24 -10.22
N VAL A 202 8.27 12.88 -10.12
CA VAL A 202 7.29 12.94 -11.21
C VAL A 202 7.87 13.66 -12.43
N LYS A 203 8.56 14.79 -12.24
CA LYS A 203 9.25 15.52 -13.31
C LYS A 203 10.30 14.66 -14.01
N TYR A 204 11.17 14.02 -13.23
CA TYR A 204 12.21 13.14 -13.74
C TYR A 204 11.61 11.99 -14.57
N LEU A 205 10.54 11.36 -14.06
CA LEU A 205 9.85 10.29 -14.77
C LEU A 205 9.22 10.77 -16.07
N ASN A 206 8.61 11.96 -16.08
CA ASN A 206 8.02 12.56 -17.27
C ASN A 206 9.08 12.87 -18.34
N GLU A 207 10.19 13.50 -17.95
CA GLU A 207 11.34 13.77 -18.82
C GLU A 207 11.96 12.47 -19.37
N TRP A 208 12.12 11.46 -18.53
CA TRP A 208 12.64 10.17 -18.92
C TRP A 208 11.75 9.49 -19.97
N LEU A 209 10.43 9.53 -19.78
CA LEU A 209 9.45 9.03 -20.77
C LEU A 209 9.44 9.85 -22.06
N ALA A 210 9.74 11.15 -22.01
CA ALA A 210 9.91 11.99 -23.19
C ALA A 210 11.13 11.55 -24.02
N LYS A 211 12.29 11.37 -23.36
CA LYS A 211 13.56 10.99 -23.99
C LYS A 211 13.54 9.57 -24.58
N LYS A 212 12.88 8.61 -23.95
CA LYS A 212 12.78 7.22 -24.43
C LYS A 212 12.07 7.06 -25.79
N ARG A 213 11.39 8.09 -26.27
CA ARG A 213 10.75 8.11 -27.59
C ARG A 213 11.61 8.76 -28.69
N ALA A 214 12.68 9.47 -28.31
CA ALA A 214 13.61 10.14 -29.22
C ALA A 214 14.78 9.23 -29.67
N GLY A 215 14.91 8.05 -29.07
CA GLY A 215 15.82 6.99 -29.52
C GLY A 215 15.01 5.86 -30.17
N VAL A 216 14.56 6.09 -31.40
CA VAL A 216 14.25 5.04 -32.38
C VAL A 216 15.36 5.10 -33.42
#